data_AF-A0A7S3GM48-F1
#
_entry.id   AF-A0A7S3GM48-F1
#
_cell.length_a   1.000
_cell.length_b   1.000
_cell.length_c   1.000
_cell.angle_alpha   90.00
_cell.angle_beta   90.00
_cell.angle_gamma   90.00
#
_symmetry.space_group_name_H-M   'P 1'
#
loop_
_entity.id
_entity.type
_entity.pdbx_description
1 polymer ?
#
loop_
_entity_poly.entity_id
_entity_poly.type
_entity_poly.pdbx_seq_one_letter_code
_entity_poly.pdbx_strand_id
1 'polypeptide(L)'
;MKEAEEAMKFSLGNVQHNLRVVAYFRNFMAILVGCISGILGLTGLYGIAGFFLSFVLGSVMLQLKSKGAMKEHYPVPSDILRGGILTGLLSYILFWTLLYNVFHVY
;
A
#
# COMPACT_ATOMS: atom_id res chain seq x y z
N MET A 1 -28.37 3.16 13.91
CA MET A 1 -28.06 3.60 15.29
C MET A 1 -27.17 2.62 16.08
N LYS A 2 -27.11 1.31 15.75
CA LYS A 2 -26.13 0.37 16.36
C LYS A 2 -24.68 0.57 15.92
N GLU A 3 -24.43 0.99 14.68
CA GLU A 3 -23.06 1.20 14.17
C GLU A 3 -22.32 2.38 14.82
N ALA A 4 -23.05 3.37 15.37
CA ALA A 4 -22.44 4.50 16.07
C ALA A 4 -21.95 4.14 17.48
N GLU A 5 -22.53 3.11 18.11
CA GLU A 5 -22.17 2.66 19.46
C GLU A 5 -20.92 1.76 19.44
N GLU A 6 -20.73 0.95 18.38
CA GLU A 6 -19.49 0.19 18.19
C GLU A 6 -18.29 1.11 17.87
N ALA A 7 -18.50 2.19 17.11
CA ALA A 7 -17.49 3.20 16.88
C ALA A 7 -17.03 3.90 18.19
N MET A 8 -17.92 4.00 19.19
CA MET A 8 -17.63 4.62 20.48
C MET A 8 -16.68 3.80 21.37
N LYS A 9 -16.42 2.53 21.02
CA LYS A 9 -15.46 1.66 21.73
C LYS A 9 -14.06 1.65 21.13
N PHE A 10 -13.85 2.32 19.99
CA PHE A 10 -12.52 2.49 19.40
C PHE A 10 -11.83 3.71 19.99
N SER A 11 -10.73 3.50 20.71
CA SER A 11 -9.82 4.59 21.05
C SER A 11 -9.35 5.24 19.74
N LEU A 12 -9.59 6.55 19.59
CA LEU A 12 -9.18 7.32 18.42
C LEU A 12 -7.66 7.18 18.16
N GLY A 13 -6.88 7.05 19.23
CA GLY A 13 -5.43 6.80 19.16
C GLY A 13 -5.08 5.44 18.54
N ASN A 14 -5.84 4.39 18.83
CA ASN A 14 -5.61 3.06 18.28
C ASN A 14 -5.96 3.04 16.78
N VAL A 15 -7.06 3.67 16.38
CA VAL A 15 -7.44 3.79 14.96
C VAL A 15 -6.37 4.56 14.18
N GLN A 16 -5.89 5.70 14.70
CA GLN A 16 -4.82 6.47 14.06
C GLN A 16 -3.47 5.72 13.99
N HIS A 17 -3.15 4.92 15.02
CA HIS A 17 -1.95 4.08 15.00
C HIS A 17 -2.04 3.02 13.89
N ASN A 18 -3.16 2.33 13.79
CA ASN A 18 -3.34 1.26 12.81
C ASN A 18 -3.35 1.82 11.38
N LEU A 19 -3.96 2.99 11.17
CA LEU A 19 -3.88 3.72 9.90
C LEU A 19 -2.45 4.05 9.49
N ARG A 20 -1.61 4.52 10.42
CA ARG A 20 -0.19 4.79 10.15
C ARG A 20 0.55 3.51 9.77
N VAL A 21 0.36 2.43 10.52
CA VAL A 21 1.01 1.13 10.23
C VAL A 21 0.64 0.62 8.84
N VAL A 22 -0.63 0.74 8.45
CA VAL A 22 -1.10 0.36 7.11
C VAL A 22 -0.47 1.22 6.02
N ALA A 23 -0.39 2.53 6.20
CA ALA A 23 0.23 3.43 5.24
C ALA A 23 1.73 3.15 5.04
N TYR A 24 2.47 2.93 6.14
CA TYR A 24 3.88 2.55 6.10
C TYR A 24 4.09 1.24 5.34
N PHE A 25 3.27 0.23 5.64
CA PHE A 25 3.36 -1.06 4.98
C PHE A 25 3.08 -0.96 3.48
N ARG A 26 2.06 -0.19 3.08
CA ARG A 26 1.77 0.05 1.66
C ARG A 26 2.94 0.71 0.94
N ASN A 27 3.60 1.69 1.58
CA ASN A 27 4.76 2.34 0.99
C ASN A 27 5.94 1.36 0.84
N PHE A 28 6.17 0.52 1.85
CA PHE A 28 7.21 -0.51 1.80
C PHE A 28 6.96 -1.54 0.69
N MET A 29 5.70 -1.99 0.51
CA MET A 29 5.30 -2.85 -0.61
C MET A 29 5.59 -2.20 -1.96
N ALA A 30 5.24 -0.93 -2.13
CA ALA A 30 5.49 -0.20 -3.37
C ALA A 30 6.99 -0.15 -3.70
N ILE A 31 7.84 0.06 -2.69
CA ILE A 31 9.30 0.03 -2.85
C ILE A 31 9.78 -1.36 -3.27
N LEU A 32 9.37 -2.42 -2.58
CA LEU A 32 9.80 -3.80 -2.90
C LEU A 32 9.42 -4.22 -4.32
N VAL A 33 8.18 -3.94 -4.74
CA VAL A 33 7.71 -4.28 -6.09
C VAL A 33 8.40 -3.40 -7.14
N GLY A 34 8.72 -2.14 -6.80
CA GLY A 34 9.55 -1.26 -7.64
C GLY A 34 10.95 -1.85 -7.85
N CYS A 35 11.56 -2.37 -6.79
CA CYS A 35 12.86 -3.02 -6.89
C CYS A 35 12.84 -4.27 -7.77
N ILE A 36 11.85 -5.14 -7.57
CA ILE A 36 11.68 -6.36 -8.37
C ILE A 36 11.48 -6.00 -9.85
N SER A 37 10.65 -4.99 -10.13
CA SER A 37 10.37 -4.55 -11.50
C SER A 37 11.58 -3.92 -12.18
N GLY A 38 12.42 -3.20 -11.43
CA GLY A 38 13.69 -2.64 -11.91
C GLY A 38 14.74 -3.70 -12.22
N ILE A 39 14.90 -4.70 -11.34
CA ILE A 39 15.84 -5.82 -11.53
C ILE A 39 15.42 -6.69 -12.73
N LEU A 40 14.13 -6.93 -12.90
CA LEU A 40 13.60 -7.69 -14.06
C LEU A 40 13.73 -6.96 -15.40
N GLY A 41 14.08 -5.67 -15.40
CA GLY A 41 14.24 -4.92 -16.66
C GLY A 41 12.91 -4.56 -17.34
N LEU A 42 11.78 -4.58 -16.61
CA LEU A 42 10.46 -4.33 -17.20
C LEU A 42 10.35 -2.85 -17.61
N THR A 43 10.17 -2.60 -18.91
CA THR A 43 10.05 -1.24 -19.47
C THR A 43 8.63 -0.93 -19.95
N GLY A 44 8.31 0.37 -20.06
CA GLY A 44 7.04 0.85 -20.62
C GLY A 44 5.81 0.45 -19.79
N LEU A 45 4.79 -0.08 -20.46
CA LEU A 45 3.50 -0.43 -19.86
C LEU A 45 3.60 -1.57 -18.83
N TYR A 46 4.55 -2.50 -19.00
CA TYR A 46 4.73 -3.62 -18.08
C TYR A 46 5.28 -3.16 -16.73
N GLY A 47 6.15 -2.15 -16.72
CA GLY A 47 6.60 -1.50 -15.49
C GLY A 47 5.46 -0.77 -14.77
N ILE A 48 4.54 -0.14 -15.48
CA ILE A 48 3.37 0.48 -14.84
C ILE A 48 2.40 -0.58 -14.28
N ALA A 49 2.26 -1.72 -14.96
CA ALA A 49 1.45 -2.83 -14.46
C ALA A 49 1.98 -3.39 -13.12
N GLY A 50 3.30 -3.34 -12.89
CA GLY A 50 3.90 -3.70 -11.59
C GLY A 50 3.37 -2.86 -10.42
N PHE A 51 2.99 -1.59 -10.64
CA PHE A 51 2.38 -0.78 -9.60
C PHE A 51 1.01 -1.32 -9.18
N PHE A 52 0.17 -1.75 -10.13
CA PHE A 52 -1.11 -2.38 -9.82
C PHE A 52 -0.92 -3.66 -8.99
N LEU A 53 0.13 -4.43 -9.27
CA LEU A 53 0.47 -5.61 -8.48
C LEU A 53 0.82 -5.24 -7.02
N SER A 54 1.56 -4.15 -6.80
CA SER A 54 1.85 -3.65 -5.44
C SER A 54 0.58 -3.29 -4.67
N PHE A 55 -0.44 -2.77 -5.37
CA PHE A 55 -1.73 -2.41 -4.80
C PHE A 55 -2.52 -3.66 -4.39
N VAL A 56 -2.59 -4.65 -5.28
CA VAL A 56 -3.25 -5.94 -5.02
C VAL A 56 -2.57 -6.67 -3.87
N LEU A 57 -1.24 -6.78 -3.90
CA LEU A 57 -0.46 -7.44 -2.84
C LEU A 57 -0.64 -6.73 -1.50
N GLY A 58 -0.62 -5.39 -1.48
CA GLY A 58 -0.92 -4.61 -0.29
C GLY A 58 -2.31 -4.90 0.27
N SER A 59 -3.34 -4.92 -0.58
CA SER A 59 -4.71 -5.25 -0.18
C SER A 59 -4.86 -6.68 0.35
N VAL A 60 -4.25 -7.68 -0.31
CA VAL A 60 -4.30 -9.08 0.11
C VAL A 60 -3.59 -9.27 1.46
N MET A 61 -2.40 -8.68 1.63
CA MET A 61 -1.66 -8.76 2.88
C MET A 61 -2.40 -8.10 4.04
N LEU A 62 -3.10 -6.98 3.79
CA LEU A 62 -3.95 -6.34 4.79
C LEU A 62 -5.16 -7.21 5.14
N GLN A 63 -5.78 -7.88 4.17
CA GLN A 63 -6.87 -8.84 4.41
C GLN A 63 -6.43 -10.03 5.26
N LEU A 64 -5.24 -10.58 4.96
CA LEU A 64 -4.63 -11.67 5.73
C LEU A 64 -4.31 -11.24 7.17
N LYS A 65 -3.69 -10.07 7.34
CA LYS A 65 -3.37 -9.52 8.67
C LYS A 65 -4.63 -9.19 9.48
N SER A 66 -5.71 -8.80 8.80
CA SER A 66 -7.01 -8.49 9.41
C SER A 66 -7.86 -9.74 9.70
N LYS A 67 -7.39 -10.96 9.38
CA LYS A 67 -8.14 -12.23 9.55
C LYS A 67 -9.59 -12.20 9.02
N GLY A 68 -9.89 -11.38 8.00
CA GLY A 68 -11.25 -11.23 7.47
C GLY A 68 -12.19 -10.29 8.25
N ALA A 69 -11.76 -9.68 9.36
CA ALA A 69 -12.57 -8.73 10.14
C ALA A 69 -12.42 -7.27 9.66
N MET A 70 -12.58 -7.02 8.36
CA MET A 70 -12.44 -5.68 7.76
C MET A 70 -13.50 -4.67 8.25
N LYS A 71 -14.65 -5.15 8.76
CA LYS A 71 -15.79 -4.30 9.17
C LYS A 71 -15.71 -3.75 10.59
N GLU A 72 -14.99 -4.38 11.51
CA GLU A 72 -14.87 -3.85 12.88
C GLU A 72 -13.78 -2.77 12.97
N HIS A 73 -12.75 -2.78 12.13
CA HIS A 73 -11.54 -1.98 12.39
C HIS A 73 -11.46 -0.64 11.64
N TYR A 74 -12.31 -0.40 10.64
CA TYR A 74 -12.19 0.74 9.74
C TYR A 74 -13.55 1.41 9.49
N PRO A 75 -13.89 2.51 10.20
CA PRO A 75 -15.16 3.20 10.04
C PRO A 75 -15.30 4.00 8.73
N VAL A 76 -14.21 4.29 8.00
CA VAL A 76 -14.26 5.01 6.71
C VAL A 76 -13.21 4.45 5.73
N PRO A 77 -13.60 3.68 4.70
CA PRO A 77 -12.66 3.10 3.73
C PRO A 77 -12.02 4.14 2.78
N SER A 78 -12.64 5.30 2.61
CA SER A 78 -12.30 6.28 1.56
C SER A 78 -11.04 7.09 1.85
N ASP A 79 -10.77 7.46 3.10
CA ASP A 79 -9.56 8.22 3.49
C ASP A 79 -8.30 7.35 3.51
N ILE A 80 -8.46 6.07 3.85
CA ILE A 80 -7.38 5.07 3.85
C ILE A 80 -6.96 4.74 2.42
N LEU A 81 -7.95 4.67 1.51
CA LEU A 81 -7.70 4.43 0.10
C LEU A 81 -6.99 5.62 -0.53
N ARG A 82 -7.44 6.87 -0.32
CA ARG A 82 -6.85 8.05 -0.99
C ARG A 82 -5.58 8.57 -0.31
N GLY A 83 -5.43 8.37 1.00
CA GLY A 83 -4.22 8.73 1.75
C GLY A 83 -3.02 7.89 1.30
N GLY A 84 -2.03 8.53 0.68
CA GLY A 84 -0.73 7.93 0.40
C GLY A 84 -0.60 7.04 -0.84
N ILE A 85 -1.59 7.03 -1.76
CA ILE A 85 -1.40 6.39 -3.08
C ILE A 85 -0.32 7.13 -3.86
N LEU A 86 -0.39 8.46 -3.90
CA LEU A 86 0.57 9.29 -4.61
C LEU A 86 1.98 9.09 -4.07
N THR A 87 2.16 9.09 -2.75
CA THR A 87 3.48 8.83 -2.15
C THR A 87 4.00 7.44 -2.49
N GLY A 88 3.14 6.40 -2.45
CA GLY A 88 3.52 5.05 -2.85
C GLY A 88 3.87 4.94 -4.33
N LEU A 89 3.15 5.64 -5.21
CA LEU A 89 3.43 5.68 -6.65
C LEU A 89 4.77 6.36 -6.95
N LEU A 90 5.04 7.51 -6.33
CA LEU A 90 6.32 8.20 -6.50
C LEU A 90 7.49 7.34 -5.99
N SER A 91 7.34 6.71 -4.82
CA SER A 91 8.35 5.78 -4.30
C SER A 91 8.56 4.58 -5.24
N TYR A 92 7.49 4.01 -5.79
CA TYR A 92 7.58 2.94 -6.78
C TYR A 92 8.41 3.34 -8.01
N ILE A 93 8.04 4.47 -8.65
CA ILE A 93 8.70 4.95 -9.87
C ILE A 93 10.18 5.25 -9.60
N LEU A 94 10.49 5.83 -8.43
CA LEU A 94 11.86 6.14 -8.04
C LEU A 94 12.73 4.88 -7.99
N PHE A 95 12.30 3.84 -7.26
CA PHE A 95 13.09 2.60 -7.14
C PHE A 95 13.13 1.79 -8.43
N TRP A 96 12.03 1.78 -9.19
CA TRP A 96 11.96 1.12 -10.49
C TRP A 96 12.98 1.70 -11.48
N THR A 97 12.96 3.01 -11.69
CA THR A 97 13.85 3.68 -12.66
C THR A 97 15.30 3.67 -12.20
N LEU A 98 15.54 3.82 -10.89
CA LEU A 98 16.89 3.76 -10.31
C LEU A 98 17.53 2.39 -10.53
N LEU A 99 16.85 1.30 -10.17
CA LEU A 99 17.42 -0.04 -10.32
C LEU A 99 17.48 -0.49 -11.78
N TYR A 100 16.54 -0.09 -12.62
CA TYR A 100 16.64 -0.31 -14.06
C TYR A 100 17.93 0.31 -14.61
N ASN A 101 18.22 1.57 -14.27
CA ASN A 101 19.45 2.23 -14.71
C ASN A 101 20.71 1.52 -14.20
N VAL A 102 20.73 1.08 -12.94
CA VAL A 102 21.90 0.41 -12.35
C VAL A 102 22.22 -0.93 -13.01
N PHE A 103 21.21 -1.73 -13.35
CA PHE A 103 21.43 -3.09 -13.87
C PHE A 103 21.45 -3.21 -15.39
N HIS A 104 20.81 -2.29 -16.11
CA HIS A 104 20.62 -2.41 -17.56
C HIS A 104 21.33 -1.31 -18.37
N VAL A 105 21.60 -0.15 -17.77
CA VAL A 105 22.22 0.99 -18.49
C VAL A 105 23.72 1.09 -18.16
N TYR A 106 24.08 0.92 -16.90
CA TYR A 106 25.46 0.83 -16.44
C TYR A 106 25.97 -0.61 -16.48
#